data_AF-A0A4Q2Y838-F1
#
_entry.id   AF-A0A4Q2Y838-F1
#
_cell.length_a   1.000
_cell.length_b   1.000
_cell.length_c   1.000
_cell.angle_alpha   90.00
_cell.angle_beta   90.00
_cell.angle_gamma   90.00
#
_symmetry.space_group_name_H-M   'P 1'
#
loop_
_entity.id
_entity.type
_entity.pdbx_description
1 polymer ?
#
loop_
_entity_poly.entity_id
_entity_poly.type
_entity_poly.pdbx_seq_one_letter_code
_entity_poly.pdbx_strand_id
1 'polypeptide(L)'
;MSVRLARFEMPSRLVKDETGATDTYSKFIAEPFEGGYGYTIGNALRRVLLSSLEGAAVTSIKIKGAQHEFCSLPGVVEDVTDIVLNLKKIKFSHSDLKEPKLLALTVDRDGVVTAGDIREDAQYSVINKTQHICTLDRKVKFEAEMEVRVGRGFSSGDENKRAEMPIGVIPIDSIFSPVTRVRYAVENTRVGQKTDYDKLIIEIWTDGRISPHDALTQASSILRKHLDVFVAYDDSQVEFEAAPEAQSEENSELRKLLNMSVNEIELSVRAANCLNNANITSVGQLALKSEAEMLKYRNFGKKSLNEIKDKLQELGLSLGMKFEGSLMEPFAGRGGSALSYYKDDETTKGGLTDLIAQNMEDEDDE
;
A
#
# COMPACT_ATOMS: atom_id res chain seq x y z
N MET A 1 -12.57 12.53 -28.50
CA MET A 1 -11.18 13.01 -28.35
C MET A 1 -10.70 12.45 -27.02
N SER A 2 -9.59 11.71 -26.99
CA SER A 2 -8.99 11.29 -25.72
C SER A 2 -8.49 12.52 -24.97
N VAL A 3 -8.91 12.66 -23.72
CA VAL A 3 -8.41 13.73 -22.84
C VAL A 3 -7.10 13.24 -22.25
N ARG A 4 -5.99 13.96 -22.51
CA ARG A 4 -4.72 13.69 -21.84
C ARG A 4 -4.67 14.48 -20.54
N LEU A 5 -4.53 13.76 -19.43
CA LEU A 5 -4.36 14.36 -18.12
C LEU A 5 -2.87 14.60 -17.85
N ALA A 6 -2.59 15.70 -17.14
CA ALA A 6 -1.27 15.96 -16.58
C ALA A 6 -0.83 14.80 -15.67
N ARG A 7 0.47 14.56 -15.58
CA ARG A 7 1.07 13.52 -14.73
C ARG A 7 0.66 13.69 -13.27
N PHE A 8 0.14 12.60 -12.70
CA PHE A 8 -0.05 12.45 -11.25
C PHE A 8 1.11 11.64 -10.70
N GLU A 9 1.66 12.04 -9.55
CA GLU A 9 2.52 11.15 -8.78
C GLU A 9 1.67 10.03 -8.17
N MET A 10 1.98 8.80 -8.57
CA MET A 10 1.34 7.59 -8.07
C MET A 10 2.28 6.89 -7.08
N PRO A 11 1.73 6.24 -6.03
CA PRO A 11 2.55 5.52 -5.07
C PRO A 11 3.27 4.36 -5.76
N SER A 12 4.59 4.28 -5.60
CA SER A 12 5.43 3.31 -6.31
C SER A 12 5.42 1.93 -5.64
N ARG A 13 5.21 1.88 -4.31
CA ARG A 13 5.21 0.63 -3.55
C ARG A 13 4.41 0.75 -2.25
N LEU A 14 3.78 -0.36 -1.86
CA LEU A 14 3.24 -0.57 -0.53
C LEU A 14 4.33 -1.21 0.35
N VAL A 15 4.72 -0.54 1.42
CA VAL A 15 5.70 -1.06 2.39
C VAL A 15 4.95 -1.52 3.64
N LYS A 16 5.17 -2.76 4.06
CA LYS A 16 4.69 -3.29 5.34
C LYS A 16 5.73 -2.99 6.41
N ASP A 17 5.30 -2.40 7.52
CA ASP A 17 6.14 -2.19 8.70
C ASP A 17 6.21 -3.50 9.50
N GLU A 18 7.35 -4.19 9.43
CA GLU A 18 7.54 -5.50 10.08
C GLU A 18 7.84 -5.37 11.58
N THR A 19 8.28 -4.19 12.06
CA THR A 19 8.78 -4.00 13.43
C THR A 19 7.71 -4.16 14.53
N GLY A 20 6.43 -4.12 14.17
CA GLY A 20 5.30 -4.36 15.06
C GLY A 20 4.22 -5.27 14.49
N ALA A 21 4.49 -5.98 13.38
CA ALA A 21 3.48 -6.81 12.72
C ALA A 21 3.23 -8.10 13.52
N THR A 22 1.96 -8.39 13.76
CA THR A 22 1.48 -9.69 14.26
C THR A 22 0.53 -10.30 13.23
N ASP A 23 0.10 -11.54 13.46
CA ASP A 23 -0.89 -12.18 12.58
C ASP A 23 -2.25 -11.45 12.56
N THR A 24 -2.53 -10.65 13.60
CA THR A 24 -3.78 -9.91 13.77
C THR A 24 -3.62 -8.40 13.61
N TYR A 25 -2.39 -7.89 13.46
CA TYR A 25 -2.14 -6.46 13.27
C TYR A 25 -1.04 -6.22 12.25
N SER A 26 -1.26 -5.29 11.33
CA SER A 26 -0.19 -4.81 10.44
C SER A 26 -0.38 -3.35 10.09
N LYS A 27 0.75 -2.69 9.90
CA LYS A 27 0.84 -1.30 9.45
C LYS A 27 1.43 -1.26 8.05
N PHE A 28 0.77 -0.52 7.18
CA PHE A 28 1.12 -0.36 5.78
C PHE A 28 1.37 1.11 5.48
N ILE A 29 2.39 1.39 4.69
CA ILE A 29 2.80 2.73 4.29
C ILE A 29 2.81 2.77 2.76
N ALA A 30 2.10 3.73 2.18
CA ALA A 30 2.10 3.98 0.74
C ALA A 30 2.43 5.46 0.48
N GLU A 31 3.42 5.68 -0.37
CA GLU A 31 3.90 6.99 -0.80
C GLU A 31 4.56 6.90 -2.19
N PRO A 32 4.63 8.00 -2.96
CA PRO A 32 3.97 9.29 -2.73
C PRO A 32 2.55 9.35 -3.32
N PHE A 33 1.66 10.09 -2.66
CA PHE A 33 0.36 10.49 -3.19
C PHE A 33 0.33 11.99 -3.46
N GLU A 34 -0.42 12.43 -4.47
CA GLU A 34 -0.78 13.85 -4.62
C GLU A 34 -1.55 14.37 -3.40
N GLY A 35 -1.44 15.68 -3.14
CA GLY A 35 -2.09 16.32 -2.00
C GLY A 35 -3.61 16.04 -1.96
N GLY A 36 -4.08 15.50 -0.83
CA GLY A 36 -5.50 15.17 -0.61
C GLY A 36 -5.89 13.74 -1.02
N TYR A 37 -5.09 13.06 -1.86
CA TYR A 37 -5.34 11.66 -2.20
C TYR A 37 -5.10 10.73 -1.01
N GLY A 38 -4.19 11.07 -0.09
CA GLY A 38 -3.96 10.28 1.12
C GLY A 38 -5.24 10.13 1.95
N TYR A 39 -5.97 11.23 2.17
CA TYR A 39 -7.25 11.21 2.89
C TYR A 39 -8.35 10.47 2.12
N THR A 40 -8.42 10.70 0.81
CA THR A 40 -9.46 10.09 -0.05
C THR A 40 -9.32 8.57 -0.07
N ILE A 41 -8.11 8.07 -0.35
CA ILE A 41 -7.82 6.64 -0.41
C ILE A 41 -7.88 6.00 0.99
N GLY A 42 -7.31 6.66 2.00
CA GLY A 42 -7.33 6.18 3.39
C GLY A 42 -8.74 6.02 3.94
N ASN A 43 -9.62 7.01 3.72
CA ASN A 43 -11.01 6.94 4.14
C ASN A 43 -11.81 5.88 3.36
N ALA A 44 -11.60 5.79 2.04
CA ALA A 44 -12.26 4.79 1.21
C ALA A 44 -11.91 3.36 1.64
N LEU A 45 -10.61 3.05 1.79
CA LEU A 45 -10.14 1.75 2.25
C LEU A 45 -10.65 1.43 3.65
N ARG A 46 -10.62 2.40 4.58
CA ARG A 46 -11.16 2.22 5.94
C ARG A 46 -12.62 1.80 5.93
N ARG A 47 -13.46 2.41 5.07
CA ARG A 47 -14.87 2.05 4.96
C ARG A 47 -15.05 0.63 4.44
N VAL A 48 -14.38 0.28 3.34
CA VAL A 48 -14.50 -1.04 2.71
C VAL A 48 -14.00 -2.15 3.65
N LEU A 49 -12.87 -1.94 4.33
CA LEU A 49 -12.31 -2.88 5.30
C LEU A 49 -13.29 -3.21 6.44
N LEU A 50 -14.04 -2.21 6.94
CA LEU A 50 -14.96 -2.40 8.05
C LEU A 50 -16.31 -3.00 7.63
N SER A 51 -16.78 -2.72 6.40
CA SER A 51 -18.14 -3.09 5.97
C SER A 51 -18.23 -4.28 5.03
N SER A 52 -17.28 -4.44 4.10
CA SER A 52 -17.52 -5.19 2.86
C SER A 52 -16.79 -6.53 2.80
N LEU A 53 -15.88 -6.79 3.73
CA LEU A 53 -15.20 -8.09 3.82
C LEU A 53 -16.17 -9.17 4.29
N GLU A 54 -16.00 -10.36 3.71
CA GLU A 54 -16.79 -11.53 4.05
C GLU A 54 -16.22 -12.21 5.29
N GLY A 55 -17.10 -12.77 6.10
CA GLY A 55 -16.71 -13.64 7.20
C GLY A 55 -17.87 -14.51 7.66
N ALA A 56 -17.55 -15.50 8.49
CA ALA A 56 -18.50 -16.49 8.98
C ALA A 56 -18.92 -16.21 10.42
N ALA A 57 -20.22 -16.28 10.69
CA ALA A 57 -20.78 -16.11 12.02
C ALA A 57 -22.02 -16.97 12.24
N VAL A 58 -22.37 -17.19 13.51
CA VAL A 58 -23.60 -17.88 13.90
C VAL A 58 -24.79 -16.99 13.63
N THR A 59 -25.79 -17.50 12.90
CA THR A 59 -27.03 -16.79 12.57
C THR A 59 -28.23 -17.24 13.39
N SER A 60 -28.24 -18.51 13.81
CA SER A 60 -29.31 -19.06 14.63
C SER A 60 -28.78 -20.18 15.53
N ILE A 61 -29.45 -20.41 16.64
CA ILE A 61 -29.20 -21.54 17.53
C ILE A 61 -30.50 -22.22 17.93
N LYS A 62 -30.46 -23.54 18.09
CA LYS A 62 -31.49 -24.36 18.70
C LYS A 62 -30.86 -25.12 19.85
N ILE A 63 -31.30 -24.85 21.08
CA ILE A 63 -30.81 -25.52 22.28
C ILE A 63 -31.89 -26.46 22.80
N LYS A 64 -31.54 -27.71 23.10
CA LYS A 64 -32.49 -28.67 23.64
C LYS A 64 -32.95 -28.23 25.04
N GLY A 65 -34.26 -28.03 25.19
CA GLY A 65 -34.87 -27.56 26.43
C GLY A 65 -35.09 -26.05 26.51
N ALA A 66 -34.57 -25.28 25.54
CA ALA A 66 -34.85 -23.86 25.41
C ALA A 66 -35.91 -23.62 24.32
N GLN A 67 -37.01 -22.96 24.67
CA GLN A 67 -38.02 -22.55 23.67
C GLN A 67 -37.81 -21.13 23.15
N HIS A 68 -37.14 -20.29 23.95
CA HIS A 68 -36.87 -18.88 23.67
C HIS A 68 -35.59 -18.44 24.41
N GLU A 69 -35.09 -17.24 24.09
CA GLU A 69 -33.83 -16.70 24.63
C GLU A 69 -33.87 -16.30 26.11
N PHE A 70 -35.05 -16.02 26.66
CA PHE A 70 -35.25 -15.62 28.07
C PHE A 70 -35.44 -16.79 29.04
N CYS A 71 -35.04 -18.02 28.67
CA CYS A 71 -35.20 -19.17 29.55
C CYS A 71 -33.87 -19.57 30.23
N SER A 72 -33.99 -20.16 31.40
CA SER A 72 -32.90 -20.80 32.13
C SER A 72 -32.92 -22.30 31.87
N LEU A 73 -31.75 -22.93 31.69
CA LEU A 73 -31.64 -24.37 31.49
C LEU A 73 -31.28 -25.06 32.81
N PRO A 74 -31.99 -26.13 33.21
CA PRO A 74 -31.67 -26.84 34.45
C PRO A 74 -30.30 -27.50 34.34
N GLY A 75 -29.39 -27.09 35.22
CA GLY A 75 -28.03 -27.62 35.31
C GLY A 75 -26.98 -26.88 34.47
N VAL A 76 -27.35 -25.74 33.90
CA VAL A 76 -26.43 -24.76 33.31
C VAL A 76 -26.40 -23.54 34.24
N VAL A 77 -25.20 -23.01 34.50
CA VAL A 77 -25.01 -21.86 35.41
C VAL A 77 -25.49 -20.56 34.75
N GLU A 78 -25.25 -20.40 33.46
CA GLU A 78 -25.61 -19.21 32.68
C GLU A 78 -27.01 -19.33 32.05
N ASP A 79 -27.69 -18.19 31.89
CA ASP A 79 -28.95 -18.10 31.18
C ASP A 79 -28.76 -18.21 29.66
N VAL A 80 -29.81 -18.60 28.92
CA VAL A 80 -29.71 -18.74 27.45
C VAL A 80 -29.30 -17.43 26.77
N THR A 81 -29.66 -16.28 27.33
CA THR A 81 -29.22 -14.96 26.83
C THR A 81 -27.69 -14.81 26.91
N ASP A 82 -27.07 -15.22 28.02
CA ASP A 82 -25.61 -15.18 28.19
C ASP A 82 -24.91 -16.17 27.25
N ILE A 83 -25.50 -17.35 27.06
CA ILE A 83 -25.02 -18.33 26.07
C ILE A 83 -25.02 -17.70 24.68
N VAL A 84 -26.11 -17.04 24.28
CA VAL A 84 -26.22 -16.33 22.98
C VAL A 84 -25.15 -15.24 22.86
N LEU A 85 -24.91 -14.44 23.91
CA LEU A 85 -23.85 -13.41 23.91
C LEU A 85 -22.45 -14.01 23.78
N ASN A 86 -22.21 -15.17 24.37
CA ASN A 86 -20.93 -15.88 24.27
C ASN A 86 -20.72 -16.52 22.90
N LEU A 87 -21.78 -17.06 22.29
CA LEU A 87 -21.73 -17.59 20.92
C LEU A 87 -21.41 -16.52 19.88
N LYS A 88 -21.89 -15.29 20.07
CA LYS A 88 -21.54 -14.13 19.20
C LYS A 88 -20.03 -13.84 19.17
N LYS A 89 -19.28 -14.21 20.21
CA LYS A 89 -17.82 -14.01 20.30
C LYS A 89 -17.02 -15.11 19.58
N ILE A 90 -17.67 -16.19 19.14
CA ILE A 90 -16.99 -17.29 18.44
C ILE A 90 -16.58 -16.83 17.03
N LYS A 91 -15.38 -17.22 16.63
CA LYS A 91 -14.75 -16.87 15.37
C LYS A 91 -14.63 -18.11 14.50
N PHE A 92 -15.34 -18.08 13.37
CA PHE A 92 -15.31 -19.13 12.37
C PHE A 92 -14.47 -18.68 11.18
N SER A 93 -13.51 -19.51 10.78
CA SER A 93 -12.95 -19.47 9.43
C SER A 93 -13.86 -20.25 8.51
N HIS A 94 -13.97 -19.83 7.25
CA HIS A 94 -14.68 -20.57 6.22
C HIS A 94 -13.75 -20.95 5.07
N SER A 95 -14.04 -22.08 4.44
CA SER A 95 -13.44 -22.51 3.18
C SER A 95 -14.11 -21.79 1.99
N ASP A 96 -13.73 -22.12 0.75
CA ASP A 96 -14.28 -21.45 -0.44
C ASP A 96 -15.79 -21.68 -0.65
N LEU A 97 -16.36 -22.76 -0.09
CA LEU A 97 -17.79 -23.03 -0.15
C LEU A 97 -18.55 -22.19 0.89
N LYS A 98 -19.43 -21.32 0.42
CA LYS A 98 -20.17 -20.33 1.22
C LYS A 98 -21.57 -20.77 1.65
N GLU A 99 -21.84 -22.06 1.67
CA GLU A 99 -23.17 -22.59 1.98
C GLU A 99 -23.46 -22.55 3.50
N PRO A 100 -24.68 -22.20 3.92
CA PRO A 100 -25.09 -22.32 5.32
C PRO A 100 -24.96 -23.76 5.81
N LYS A 101 -24.40 -23.95 7.01
CA LYS A 101 -24.38 -25.27 7.66
C LYS A 101 -24.77 -25.24 9.12
N LEU A 102 -25.37 -26.36 9.54
CA LEU A 102 -25.69 -26.65 10.92
C LEU A 102 -24.51 -27.37 11.57
N LEU A 103 -23.93 -26.76 12.59
CA LEU A 103 -22.92 -27.37 13.46
C LEU A 103 -23.57 -27.85 14.75
N ALA A 104 -23.15 -29.02 15.22
CA ALA A 104 -23.67 -29.63 16.44
C ALA A 104 -22.66 -29.50 17.59
N LEU A 105 -23.16 -29.12 18.76
CA LEU A 105 -22.45 -29.12 20.03
C LEU A 105 -23.15 -30.12 20.96
N THR A 106 -22.44 -31.19 21.32
CA THR A 106 -22.97 -32.24 22.21
C THR A 106 -21.94 -32.54 23.27
N VAL A 107 -22.25 -32.23 24.52
CA VAL A 107 -21.36 -32.41 25.67
C VAL A 107 -22.12 -33.12 26.79
N ASP A 108 -21.46 -34.10 27.42
CA ASP A 108 -21.98 -34.82 28.59
C ASP A 108 -20.87 -34.92 29.63
N ARG A 109 -20.66 -33.83 30.36
CA ARG A 109 -19.70 -33.73 31.46
C ARG A 109 -20.13 -32.63 32.43
N ASP A 110 -19.52 -32.60 33.60
CA ASP A 110 -19.53 -31.46 34.51
C ASP A 110 -18.41 -30.46 34.14
N GLY A 111 -18.65 -29.17 34.39
CA GLY A 111 -17.66 -28.11 34.16
C GLY A 111 -17.86 -27.30 32.87
N VAL A 112 -16.80 -26.63 32.43
CA VAL A 112 -16.86 -25.59 31.39
C VAL A 112 -17.01 -26.20 29.99
N VAL A 113 -17.92 -25.62 29.19
CA VAL A 113 -18.11 -25.88 27.76
C VAL A 113 -17.45 -24.74 26.97
N THR A 114 -16.59 -25.12 26.03
CA THR A 114 -15.82 -24.17 25.22
C THR A 114 -16.14 -24.33 23.74
N ALA A 115 -15.76 -23.35 22.92
CA ALA A 115 -15.91 -23.43 21.48
C ALA A 115 -15.11 -24.58 20.84
N GLY A 116 -14.07 -25.10 21.52
CA GLY A 116 -13.34 -26.29 21.10
C GLY A 116 -14.15 -27.59 21.17
N ASP A 117 -15.28 -27.61 21.90
CA ASP A 117 -16.18 -28.77 21.98
C ASP A 117 -17.18 -28.83 20.80
N ILE A 118 -17.20 -27.80 19.94
CA ILE A 118 -18.04 -27.76 18.73
C ILE A 118 -17.51 -28.78 17.72
N ARG A 119 -18.41 -29.56 17.11
CA ARG A 119 -18.02 -30.44 16.00
C ARG A 119 -17.73 -29.61 14.76
N GLU A 120 -16.46 -29.41 14.49
CA GLU A 120 -15.97 -28.76 13.28
C GLU A 120 -16.38 -29.57 12.04
N ASP A 121 -16.57 -28.85 10.93
CA ASP A 121 -16.83 -29.44 9.62
C ASP A 121 -15.72 -29.01 8.64
N ALA A 122 -15.58 -29.69 7.51
CA ALA A 122 -14.56 -29.34 6.52
C ALA A 122 -14.73 -27.91 5.94
N GLN A 123 -15.93 -27.33 6.04
CA GLN A 123 -16.22 -25.98 5.55
C GLN A 123 -15.99 -24.88 6.60
N TYR A 124 -16.13 -25.20 7.89
CA TYR A 124 -16.08 -24.22 8.97
C TYR A 124 -15.21 -24.72 10.12
N SER A 125 -14.18 -23.95 10.45
CA SER A 125 -13.26 -24.24 11.57
C SER A 125 -13.31 -23.15 12.62
N VAL A 126 -13.18 -23.54 13.88
CA VAL A 126 -13.21 -22.60 15.02
C VAL A 126 -11.79 -22.11 15.28
N ILE A 127 -11.60 -20.79 15.23
CA ILE A 127 -10.29 -20.16 15.46
C ILE A 127 -10.03 -20.01 16.97
N ASN A 128 -10.99 -19.46 17.71
CA ASN A 128 -10.87 -19.24 19.14
C ASN A 128 -11.46 -20.39 19.96
N LYS A 129 -10.81 -21.56 19.94
CA LYS A 129 -11.26 -22.78 20.63
C LYS A 129 -11.42 -22.61 22.15
N THR A 130 -10.72 -21.65 22.75
CA THR A 130 -10.79 -21.34 24.19
C THR A 130 -11.99 -20.49 24.59
N GLN A 131 -12.80 -20.02 23.64
CA GLN A 131 -13.95 -19.18 23.93
C GLN A 131 -14.95 -19.93 24.82
N HIS A 132 -15.25 -19.36 25.98
CA HIS A 132 -16.26 -19.87 26.91
C HIS A 132 -17.66 -19.72 26.30
N ILE A 133 -18.48 -20.76 26.43
CA ILE A 133 -19.89 -20.78 26.01
C ILE A 133 -20.78 -20.78 27.26
N CYS A 134 -20.65 -21.83 28.08
CA CYS A 134 -21.40 -22.01 29.32
C CYS A 134 -20.68 -22.97 30.27
N THR A 135 -21.21 -23.13 31.47
CA THR A 135 -20.70 -23.98 32.54
C THR A 135 -21.81 -24.90 33.04
N LEU A 136 -21.53 -26.20 33.12
CA LEU A 136 -22.46 -27.21 33.59
C LEU A 136 -22.23 -27.48 35.09
N ASP A 137 -23.26 -27.29 35.91
CA ASP A 137 -23.17 -27.38 37.39
C ASP A 137 -23.00 -28.83 37.89
N ARG A 138 -23.51 -29.78 37.11
CA ARG A 138 -23.51 -31.22 37.35
C ARG A 138 -23.43 -31.93 36.01
N LYS A 139 -23.32 -33.26 36.04
CA LYS A 139 -23.30 -34.07 34.82
C LYS A 139 -24.67 -34.03 34.13
N VAL A 140 -24.81 -33.12 33.16
CA VAL A 140 -26.00 -32.95 32.31
C VAL A 140 -25.57 -33.00 30.85
N LYS A 141 -26.40 -33.63 30.02
CA LYS A 141 -26.21 -33.64 28.58
C LYS A 141 -26.66 -32.29 27.99
N PHE A 142 -25.71 -31.50 27.50
CA PHE A 142 -25.97 -30.27 26.76
C PHE A 142 -25.95 -30.56 25.25
N GLU A 143 -27.05 -30.24 24.57
CA GLU A 143 -27.22 -30.43 23.13
C GLU A 143 -27.69 -29.13 22.49
N ALA A 144 -26.90 -28.62 21.55
CA ALA A 144 -27.23 -27.43 20.77
C ALA A 144 -26.85 -27.61 19.30
N GLU A 145 -27.66 -27.05 18.42
CA GLU A 145 -27.42 -26.97 16.97
C GLU A 145 -27.34 -25.49 16.59
N MET A 146 -26.31 -25.08 15.87
CA MET A 146 -26.12 -23.69 15.45
C MET A 146 -25.93 -23.60 13.94
N GLU A 147 -26.61 -22.66 13.30
CA GLU A 147 -26.43 -22.36 11.88
C GLU A 147 -25.31 -21.34 11.72
N VAL A 148 -24.27 -21.69 10.97
CA VAL A 148 -23.18 -20.79 10.58
C VAL A 148 -23.34 -20.41 9.12
N ARG A 149 -23.22 -19.11 8.84
CA ARG A 149 -23.31 -18.57 7.48
C ARG A 149 -22.18 -17.60 7.21
N VAL A 150 -21.82 -17.49 5.93
CA VAL A 150 -20.97 -16.42 5.42
C VAL A 150 -21.83 -15.22 5.07
N GLY A 151 -21.43 -14.05 5.56
CA GLY A 151 -22.11 -12.79 5.31
C GLY A 151 -21.12 -11.63 5.25
N ARG A 152 -21.64 -10.40 5.23
CA ARG A 152 -20.86 -9.16 5.22
C ARG A 152 -21.41 -8.20 6.26
N GLY A 153 -20.55 -7.41 6.88
CA GLY A 153 -20.94 -6.41 7.86
C GLY A 153 -21.67 -7.01 9.07
N PHE A 154 -22.88 -6.55 9.30
CA PHE A 154 -23.73 -6.90 10.43
C PHE A 154 -25.12 -7.30 9.93
N SER A 155 -25.70 -8.35 10.53
CA SER A 155 -27.08 -8.76 10.31
C SER A 155 -27.75 -8.93 11.67
N SER A 156 -28.90 -8.30 11.85
CA SER A 156 -29.70 -8.43 13.06
C SER A 156 -30.36 -9.81 13.17
N GLY A 157 -30.77 -10.19 14.39
CA GLY A 157 -31.57 -11.40 14.61
C GLY A 157 -32.86 -11.39 13.80
N ASP A 158 -33.49 -10.23 13.61
CA ASP A 158 -34.69 -10.09 12.79
C ASP A 158 -34.42 -10.35 11.30
N GLU A 159 -33.31 -9.86 10.75
CA GLU A 159 -32.90 -10.14 9.36
C GLU A 159 -32.50 -11.60 9.15
N ASN A 160 -31.99 -12.24 10.20
CA ASN A 160 -31.65 -13.66 10.17
C ASN A 160 -32.88 -14.57 10.27
N LYS A 161 -34.02 -14.05 10.74
CA LYS A 161 -35.27 -14.82 10.91
C LYS A 161 -35.85 -15.22 9.56
N ARG A 162 -36.19 -16.51 9.40
CA ARG A 162 -36.88 -17.05 8.22
C ARG A 162 -38.27 -17.52 8.62
N ALA A 163 -39.25 -17.36 7.72
CA ALA A 163 -40.64 -17.76 7.96
C ALA A 163 -40.80 -19.27 8.22
N GLU A 164 -39.88 -20.09 7.72
CA GLU A 164 -39.89 -21.56 7.84
C GLU A 164 -39.13 -22.07 9.07
N MET A 165 -38.63 -21.20 9.96
CA MET A 165 -37.88 -21.65 11.13
C MET A 165 -38.77 -22.46 12.10
N PRO A 166 -38.32 -23.65 12.53
CA PRO A 166 -39.00 -24.41 13.58
C PRO A 166 -39.10 -23.63 14.90
N ILE A 167 -40.12 -23.95 15.67
CA ILE A 167 -40.26 -23.44 17.04
C ILE A 167 -39.06 -23.89 17.88
N GLY A 168 -38.49 -22.96 18.67
CA GLY A 168 -37.30 -23.19 19.50
C GLY A 168 -35.97 -22.83 18.82
N VAL A 169 -35.99 -22.35 17.57
CA VAL A 169 -34.83 -21.71 16.94
C VAL A 169 -34.78 -20.24 17.35
N ILE A 170 -33.66 -19.84 17.94
CA ILE A 170 -33.39 -18.48 18.40
C ILE A 170 -32.46 -17.83 17.35
N PRO A 171 -32.92 -16.81 16.61
CA PRO A 171 -32.05 -16.06 15.73
C PRO A 171 -31.11 -15.18 16.54
N ILE A 172 -29.88 -15.04 16.08
CA ILE A 172 -28.82 -14.30 16.77
C ILE A 172 -28.32 -13.19 15.86
N ASP A 173 -27.98 -12.01 16.43
CA ASP A 173 -27.26 -10.99 15.66
C ASP A 173 -25.87 -11.49 15.26
N SER A 174 -25.56 -11.37 13.97
CA SER A 174 -24.33 -11.90 13.39
C SER A 174 -23.38 -10.77 13.00
N ILE A 175 -22.16 -10.82 13.54
CA ILE A 175 -21.05 -9.96 13.13
C ILE A 175 -20.16 -10.77 12.17
N PHE A 176 -20.29 -10.46 10.88
CA PHE A 176 -19.50 -11.14 9.84
C PHE A 176 -18.16 -10.47 9.60
N SER A 177 -18.00 -9.18 9.95
CA SER A 177 -16.79 -8.42 9.68
C SER A 177 -15.56 -9.02 10.42
N PRO A 178 -14.51 -9.45 9.71
CA PRO A 178 -13.30 -10.00 10.33
C PRO A 178 -12.31 -8.91 10.78
N VAL A 179 -12.57 -7.64 10.43
CA VAL A 179 -11.74 -6.49 10.81
C VAL A 179 -12.37 -5.78 11.99
N THR A 180 -11.62 -5.67 13.09
CA THR A 180 -12.11 -5.08 14.33
C THR A 180 -11.87 -3.58 14.39
N ARG A 181 -10.72 -3.13 13.86
CA ARG A 181 -10.32 -1.73 13.90
C ARG A 181 -9.46 -1.41 12.67
N VAL A 182 -9.65 -0.20 12.16
CA VAL A 182 -8.78 0.40 11.13
C VAL A 182 -8.53 1.85 11.51
N ARG A 183 -7.26 2.24 11.48
CA ARG A 183 -6.81 3.61 11.63
C ARG A 183 -6.00 3.99 10.41
N TYR A 184 -6.14 5.22 9.96
CA TYR A 184 -5.23 5.79 8.97
C TYR A 184 -4.73 7.15 9.45
N ALA A 185 -3.53 7.50 9.02
CA ALA A 185 -2.93 8.80 9.20
C ALA A 185 -2.32 9.23 7.86
N VAL A 186 -2.34 10.54 7.59
CA VAL A 186 -1.71 11.13 6.43
C VAL A 186 -0.62 12.06 6.93
N GLU A 187 0.59 11.88 6.44
CA GLU A 187 1.76 12.70 6.76
C GLU A 187 2.33 13.30 5.46
N ASN A 188 3.07 14.39 5.55
CA ASN A 188 3.71 14.96 4.37
C ASN A 188 5.00 14.20 4.04
N THR A 189 5.22 13.93 2.76
CA THR A 189 6.45 13.33 2.25
C THR A 189 7.09 14.21 1.18
N ARG A 190 8.40 14.10 1.06
CA ARG A 190 9.20 14.89 0.12
C ARG A 190 9.61 14.02 -1.05
N VAL A 191 9.29 14.46 -2.26
CA VAL A 191 9.74 13.84 -3.51
C VAL A 191 10.57 14.87 -4.27
N GLY A 192 11.88 14.61 -4.36
CA GLY A 192 12.85 15.53 -4.97
C GLY A 192 12.89 16.89 -4.25
N GLN A 193 12.41 17.95 -4.92
CA GLN A 193 12.40 19.31 -4.37
C GLN A 193 11.04 19.70 -3.75
N LYS A 194 9.97 18.95 -4.01
CA LYS A 194 8.61 19.23 -3.51
C LYS A 194 8.34 18.46 -2.22
N THR A 195 7.69 19.10 -1.25
CA THR A 195 7.46 18.58 0.12
C THR A 195 5.98 18.42 0.48
N ASP A 196 5.09 18.63 -0.48
CA ASP A 196 3.64 18.72 -0.34
C ASP A 196 2.90 17.44 -0.78
N TYR A 197 3.62 16.33 -0.96
CA TYR A 197 3.02 15.03 -1.24
C TYR A 197 2.52 14.36 0.04
N ASP A 198 1.50 13.53 -0.10
CA ASP A 198 0.90 12.75 0.98
C ASP A 198 1.58 11.38 1.11
N LYS A 199 1.84 10.98 2.35
CA LYS A 199 2.18 9.62 2.78
C LYS A 199 1.00 9.07 3.55
N LEU A 200 0.45 7.96 3.08
CA LEU A 200 -0.67 7.29 3.73
C LEU A 200 -0.16 6.13 4.58
N ILE A 201 -0.43 6.22 5.88
CA ILE A 201 -0.16 5.17 6.87
C ILE A 201 -1.49 4.54 7.26
N ILE A 202 -1.66 3.24 7.03
CA ILE A 202 -2.85 2.48 7.39
C ILE A 202 -2.48 1.39 8.38
N GLU A 203 -3.16 1.38 9.51
CA GLU A 203 -3.06 0.38 10.56
C GLU A 203 -4.33 -0.46 10.60
N ILE A 204 -4.21 -1.79 10.49
CA ILE A 204 -5.33 -2.73 10.40
C ILE A 204 -5.23 -3.75 11.53
N TRP A 205 -6.33 -3.95 12.26
CA TRP A 205 -6.48 -5.00 13.27
C TRP A 205 -7.57 -5.99 12.85
N THR A 206 -7.19 -7.25 12.66
CA THR A 206 -8.10 -8.36 12.32
C THR A 206 -8.34 -9.25 13.53
N ASP A 207 -9.36 -10.08 13.44
CA ASP A 207 -9.75 -10.99 14.52
C ASP A 207 -9.09 -12.38 14.42
N GLY A 208 -8.27 -12.60 13.40
CA GLY A 208 -7.59 -13.86 13.07
C GLY A 208 -8.26 -14.67 11.96
N ARG A 209 -9.48 -14.33 11.52
CA ARG A 209 -10.16 -15.01 10.39
C ARG A 209 -9.52 -14.69 9.04
N ILE A 210 -8.87 -13.53 8.94
CA ILE A 210 -8.16 -13.07 7.75
C ILE A 210 -6.87 -12.36 8.17
N SER A 211 -5.82 -12.50 7.37
CA SER A 211 -4.60 -11.73 7.58
C SER A 211 -4.84 -10.25 7.23
N PRO A 212 -4.19 -9.29 7.93
CA PRO A 212 -4.30 -7.87 7.59
C PRO A 212 -3.89 -7.55 6.15
N HIS A 213 -2.93 -8.30 5.60
CA HIS A 213 -2.49 -8.17 4.21
C HIS A 213 -3.60 -8.56 3.22
N ASP A 214 -4.20 -9.73 3.43
CA ASP A 214 -5.26 -10.22 2.53
C ASP A 214 -6.52 -9.36 2.63
N ALA A 215 -6.84 -8.87 3.83
CA ALA A 215 -7.91 -7.91 4.05
C ALA A 215 -7.72 -6.64 3.21
N LEU A 216 -6.49 -6.09 3.18
CA LEU A 216 -6.18 -4.90 2.38
C LEU A 216 -6.26 -5.17 0.88
N THR A 217 -5.78 -6.33 0.41
CA THR A 217 -5.86 -6.73 -1.01
C THR A 217 -7.30 -6.92 -1.46
N GLN A 218 -8.13 -7.59 -0.64
CA GLN A 218 -9.55 -7.78 -0.93
C GLN A 218 -10.29 -6.43 -0.93
N ALA A 219 -10.06 -5.56 0.06
CA ALA A 219 -10.69 -4.25 0.13
C ALA A 219 -10.31 -3.36 -1.07
N SER A 220 -9.05 -3.37 -1.48
CA SER A 220 -8.57 -2.62 -2.65
C SER A 220 -9.21 -3.14 -3.94
N SER A 221 -9.35 -4.46 -4.07
CA SER A 221 -10.00 -5.08 -5.24
C SER A 221 -11.50 -4.74 -5.31
N ILE A 222 -12.19 -4.74 -4.17
CA ILE A 222 -13.61 -4.32 -4.08
C ILE A 222 -13.74 -2.85 -4.49
N LEU A 223 -12.90 -1.97 -3.96
CA LEU A 223 -12.95 -0.55 -4.26
C LEU A 223 -12.70 -0.28 -5.75
N ARG A 224 -11.69 -0.93 -6.36
CA ARG A 224 -11.42 -0.83 -7.80
C ARG A 224 -12.63 -1.22 -8.63
N LYS A 225 -13.26 -2.36 -8.30
CA LYS A 225 -14.44 -2.85 -9.03
C LYS A 225 -15.64 -1.91 -8.95
N HIS A 226 -15.78 -1.16 -7.86
CA HIS A 226 -16.80 -0.12 -7.76
C HIS A 226 -16.49 1.13 -8.61
N LEU A 227 -15.21 1.41 -8.87
CA LEU A 227 -14.80 2.51 -9.74
C LEU A 227 -14.92 2.17 -11.23
N ASP A 228 -14.85 0.90 -11.61
CA ASP A 228 -14.95 0.44 -13.00
C ASP A 228 -16.23 0.94 -13.71
N VAL A 229 -17.35 1.07 -12.98
CA VAL A 229 -18.63 1.57 -13.53
C VAL A 229 -18.53 3.02 -14.00
N PHE A 230 -17.74 3.84 -13.31
CA PHE A 230 -17.55 5.25 -13.65
C PHE A 230 -16.57 5.42 -14.82
N VAL A 231 -15.58 4.52 -14.92
CA VAL A 231 -14.63 4.50 -16.04
C VAL A 231 -15.31 4.05 -17.32
N ALA A 232 -16.18 3.04 -17.25
CA ALA A 232 -16.88 2.48 -18.42
C ALA A 232 -18.11 3.28 -18.86
N TYR A 233 -18.38 4.46 -18.26
CA TYR A 233 -19.52 5.30 -18.63
C TYR A 233 -19.36 5.97 -20.01
N ASP A 234 -18.11 6.24 -20.41
CA ASP A 234 -17.78 6.78 -21.74
C ASP A 234 -16.54 6.04 -22.28
N ASP A 235 -16.60 5.59 -23.54
CA ASP A 235 -15.49 4.90 -24.23
C ASP A 235 -14.31 5.84 -24.56
N SER A 236 -14.39 7.11 -24.15
CA SER A 236 -13.29 8.05 -24.22
C SER A 236 -12.17 7.63 -23.27
N GLN A 237 -11.18 6.88 -23.80
CA GLN A 237 -10.00 6.52 -23.03
C GLN A 237 -9.26 7.78 -22.58
N VAL A 238 -9.15 7.93 -21.26
CA VAL A 238 -8.30 8.93 -20.63
C VAL A 238 -6.89 8.34 -20.56
N GLU A 239 -5.99 8.89 -21.37
CA GLU A 239 -4.59 8.50 -21.37
C GLU A 239 -3.82 9.39 -20.40
N PHE A 240 -3.07 8.79 -19.47
CA PHE A 240 -2.15 9.51 -18.60
C PHE A 240 -0.82 9.70 -19.34
N GLU A 241 -0.23 10.89 -19.27
CA GLU A 241 1.13 11.10 -19.75
C GLU A 241 2.12 10.25 -18.92
N ALA A 242 2.77 9.29 -19.55
CA ALA A 242 3.82 8.49 -18.93
C ALA A 242 5.03 9.37 -18.58
N ALA A 243 5.66 9.10 -17.45
CA ALA A 243 6.87 9.81 -17.04
C ALA A 243 7.96 9.70 -18.14
N PRO A 244 8.68 10.78 -18.49
CA PRO A 244 10.02 10.61 -19.03
C PRO A 244 10.85 9.85 -17.98
N GLU A 245 11.59 8.82 -18.39
CA GLU A 245 12.28 7.81 -17.58
C GLU A 245 13.38 8.35 -16.63
N ALA A 246 13.35 9.62 -16.26
CA ALA A 246 14.48 10.35 -15.67
C ALA A 246 14.81 10.03 -14.19
N GLN A 247 14.10 9.14 -13.50
CA GLN A 247 14.35 8.84 -12.07
C GLN A 247 14.13 7.36 -11.69
N SER A 248 14.73 6.42 -12.41
CA SER A 248 15.02 5.10 -11.82
C SER A 248 16.36 5.18 -11.07
N GLU A 249 16.52 4.40 -9.99
CA GLU A 249 17.82 4.24 -9.29
C GLU A 249 18.92 3.79 -10.27
N GLU A 250 18.54 2.98 -11.27
CA GLU A 250 19.37 2.54 -12.39
C GLU A 250 19.91 3.70 -13.24
N ASN A 251 19.10 4.74 -13.48
CA ASN A 251 19.53 5.96 -14.18
C ASN A 251 20.47 6.83 -13.34
N SER A 252 20.41 6.76 -12.01
CA SER A 252 21.36 7.44 -11.12
C SER A 252 22.75 6.80 -11.17
N GLU A 253 22.80 5.47 -11.18
CA GLU A 253 24.04 4.70 -11.35
C GLU A 253 24.65 4.90 -12.74
N LEU A 254 23.82 4.84 -13.78
CA LEU A 254 24.25 5.12 -15.15
C LEU A 254 24.77 6.55 -15.31
N ARG A 255 24.12 7.56 -14.72
CA ARG A 255 24.62 8.94 -14.69
C ARG A 255 25.98 9.07 -14.00
N LYS A 256 26.19 8.38 -12.88
CA LYS A 256 27.49 8.38 -12.18
C LYS A 256 28.59 7.76 -13.05
N LEU A 257 28.29 6.63 -13.71
CA LEU A 257 29.22 5.98 -14.62
C LEU A 257 29.57 6.85 -15.83
N LEU A 258 28.56 7.50 -16.45
CA LEU A 258 28.76 8.37 -17.61
C LEU A 258 29.56 9.64 -17.26
N ASN A 259 29.40 10.19 -16.05
CA ASN A 259 30.11 11.38 -15.59
C ASN A 259 31.50 11.08 -14.98
N MET A 260 31.88 9.81 -14.85
CA MET A 260 33.21 9.41 -14.40
C MET A 260 34.30 9.94 -15.36
N SER A 261 35.47 10.31 -14.83
CA SER A 261 36.58 10.77 -15.66
C SER A 261 37.27 9.60 -16.33
N VAL A 262 37.71 9.79 -17.57
CA VAL A 262 38.51 8.80 -18.32
C VAL A 262 39.83 8.46 -17.61
N ASN A 263 40.37 9.38 -16.80
CA ASN A 263 41.60 9.15 -16.03
C ASN A 263 41.41 8.20 -14.84
N GLU A 264 40.16 7.97 -14.40
CA GLU A 264 39.83 7.04 -13.32
C GLU A 264 39.68 5.60 -13.83
N ILE A 265 39.57 5.41 -15.14
CA ILE A 265 39.64 4.09 -15.76
C ILE A 265 41.10 3.69 -15.87
N GLU A 266 41.43 2.48 -15.41
CA GLU A 266 42.75 1.85 -15.51
C GLU A 266 43.13 1.52 -16.96
N LEU A 267 43.40 2.54 -17.77
CA LEU A 267 43.86 2.45 -19.14
C LEU A 267 45.38 2.54 -19.23
N SER A 268 45.97 1.96 -20.28
CA SER A 268 47.38 2.16 -20.58
C SER A 268 47.71 3.65 -20.79
N VAL A 269 48.95 4.01 -20.45
CA VAL A 269 49.50 5.37 -20.66
C VAL A 269 49.33 5.85 -22.10
N ARG A 270 49.30 4.93 -23.09
CA ARG A 270 49.07 5.27 -24.49
C ARG A 270 47.60 5.61 -24.75
N ALA A 271 46.66 4.81 -24.27
CA ALA A 271 45.23 5.05 -24.45
C ALA A 271 44.77 6.34 -23.75
N ALA A 272 45.20 6.57 -22.50
CA ALA A 272 44.86 7.80 -21.76
C ALA A 272 45.38 9.08 -22.45
N ASN A 273 46.63 9.07 -22.95
CA ASN A 273 47.18 10.21 -23.68
C ASN A 273 46.48 10.45 -25.02
N CYS A 274 46.04 9.39 -25.71
CA CYS A 274 45.25 9.53 -26.94
C CYS A 274 43.88 10.16 -26.68
N LEU A 275 43.21 9.78 -25.58
CA LEU A 275 41.90 10.31 -25.20
C LEU A 275 41.97 11.78 -24.76
N ASN A 276 43.00 12.13 -23.97
CA ASN A 276 43.26 13.53 -23.60
C ASN A 276 43.56 14.41 -24.82
N ASN A 277 44.32 13.92 -25.79
CA ASN A 277 44.56 14.63 -27.06
C ASN A 277 43.31 14.75 -27.95
N ALA A 278 42.33 13.87 -27.78
CA ALA A 278 41.05 13.91 -28.47
C ALA A 278 39.99 14.77 -27.76
N ASN A 279 40.35 15.43 -26.66
CA ASN A 279 39.46 16.19 -25.77
C ASN A 279 38.30 15.33 -25.21
N ILE A 280 38.50 14.03 -25.04
CA ILE A 280 37.52 13.12 -24.42
C ILE A 280 37.88 12.99 -22.94
N THR A 281 37.09 13.62 -22.08
CA THR A 281 37.41 13.76 -20.64
C THR A 281 36.54 12.87 -19.74
N SER A 282 35.37 12.46 -20.23
CA SER A 282 34.36 11.69 -19.50
C SER A 282 34.03 10.37 -20.23
N VAL A 283 33.65 9.36 -19.45
CA VAL A 283 33.26 8.03 -19.97
C VAL A 283 32.03 8.11 -20.88
N GLY A 284 31.08 9.00 -20.58
CA GLY A 284 29.92 9.23 -21.43
C GLY A 284 30.31 9.77 -22.81
N GLN A 285 31.26 10.72 -22.85
CA GLN A 285 31.79 11.23 -24.13
C GLN A 285 32.51 10.15 -24.94
N LEU A 286 33.19 9.23 -24.26
CA LEU A 286 33.86 8.09 -24.89
C LEU A 286 32.85 7.09 -25.48
N ALA A 287 31.79 6.75 -24.74
CA ALA A 287 30.76 5.81 -25.17
C ALA A 287 29.92 6.32 -26.38
N LEU A 288 29.81 7.65 -26.56
CA LEU A 288 29.18 8.27 -27.74
C LEU A 288 29.98 8.08 -29.04
N LYS A 289 31.30 7.87 -28.95
CA LYS A 289 32.16 7.77 -30.13
C LYS A 289 32.10 6.38 -30.74
N SER A 290 31.95 6.33 -32.06
CA SER A 290 31.98 5.08 -32.81
C SER A 290 33.41 4.55 -32.97
N GLU A 291 33.56 3.23 -33.11
CA GLU A 291 34.88 2.60 -33.36
C GLU A 291 35.61 3.22 -34.57
N ALA A 292 34.84 3.59 -35.61
CA ALA A 292 35.36 4.22 -36.82
C ALA A 292 35.85 5.67 -36.60
N GLU A 293 35.27 6.39 -35.64
CA GLU A 293 35.74 7.73 -35.26
C GLU A 293 37.00 7.64 -34.40
N MET A 294 37.08 6.64 -33.52
CA MET A 294 38.24 6.43 -32.65
C MET A 294 39.52 6.15 -33.44
N LEU A 295 39.42 5.40 -34.54
CA LEU A 295 40.55 5.10 -35.44
C LEU A 295 41.07 6.31 -36.24
N LYS A 296 40.35 7.44 -36.27
CA LYS A 296 40.80 8.66 -36.96
C LYS A 296 41.75 9.50 -36.11
N TYR A 297 41.83 9.26 -34.80
CA TYR A 297 42.70 10.03 -33.93
C TYR A 297 44.17 9.68 -34.13
N ARG A 298 45.02 10.71 -34.11
CA ARG A 298 46.46 10.58 -34.33
C ARG A 298 47.07 9.67 -33.26
N ASN A 299 47.88 8.70 -33.70
CA ASN A 299 48.53 7.69 -32.84
C ASN A 299 47.57 6.69 -32.16
N PHE A 300 46.32 6.60 -32.61
CA PHE A 300 45.35 5.61 -32.12
C PHE A 300 45.50 4.29 -32.88
N GLY A 301 45.73 3.18 -32.17
CA GLY A 301 46.02 1.87 -32.77
C GLY A 301 45.04 0.79 -32.35
N LYS A 302 45.02 -0.33 -33.11
CA LYS A 302 44.13 -1.48 -32.86
C LYS A 302 44.23 -2.05 -31.44
N LYS A 303 45.43 -2.02 -30.82
CA LYS A 303 45.63 -2.48 -29.44
C LYS A 303 44.93 -1.58 -28.41
N SER A 304 44.99 -0.26 -28.56
CA SER A 304 44.30 0.69 -27.67
C SER A 304 42.79 0.69 -27.86
N LEU A 305 42.31 0.41 -29.08
CA LEU A 305 40.89 0.24 -29.35
C LEU A 305 40.30 -0.97 -28.60
N ASN A 306 40.98 -2.11 -28.67
CA ASN A 306 40.54 -3.31 -27.95
C ASN A 306 40.57 -3.10 -26.43
N GLU A 307 41.62 -2.46 -25.91
CA GLU A 307 41.73 -2.13 -24.49
C GLU A 307 40.56 -1.26 -23.98
N ILE A 308 40.17 -0.24 -24.75
CA ILE A 308 39.01 0.61 -24.42
C ILE A 308 37.70 -0.19 -24.48
N LYS A 309 37.55 -1.09 -25.46
CA LYS A 309 36.36 -1.93 -25.62
C LYS A 309 36.19 -2.88 -24.44
N ASP A 310 37.26 -3.55 -24.03
CA ASP A 310 37.25 -4.47 -22.89
C ASP A 310 36.89 -3.71 -21.59
N LYS A 311 37.46 -2.52 -21.37
CA LYS A 311 37.16 -1.70 -20.19
C LYS A 311 35.77 -1.08 -20.18
N LEU A 312 35.23 -0.68 -21.33
CA LEU A 312 33.83 -0.25 -21.40
C LEU A 312 32.89 -1.42 -21.15
N GLN A 313 33.22 -2.63 -21.64
CA GLN A 313 32.43 -3.82 -21.42
C GLN A 313 32.43 -4.26 -19.95
N GLU A 314 33.55 -4.11 -19.21
CA GLU A 314 33.60 -4.30 -17.75
C GLU A 314 32.65 -3.35 -17.00
N LEU A 315 32.42 -2.15 -17.53
CA LEU A 315 31.49 -1.15 -17.00
C LEU A 315 30.06 -1.28 -17.54
N GLY A 316 29.78 -2.31 -18.35
CA GLY A 316 28.45 -2.54 -18.96
C GLY A 316 28.11 -1.58 -20.11
N LEU A 317 29.09 -0.86 -20.66
CA LEU A 317 28.94 0.11 -21.74
C LEU A 317 29.56 -0.38 -23.06
N SER A 318 29.20 0.25 -24.17
CA SER A 318 29.76 -0.04 -25.49
C SER A 318 30.00 1.24 -26.31
N LEU A 319 30.86 1.16 -27.33
CA LEU A 319 31.16 2.28 -28.22
C LEU A 319 30.02 2.52 -29.22
N GLY A 320 29.63 3.79 -29.41
CA GLY A 320 28.56 4.19 -30.32
C GLY A 320 27.16 4.15 -29.70
N MET A 321 27.05 4.12 -28.37
CA MET A 321 25.77 4.24 -27.68
C MET A 321 25.23 5.66 -27.82
N LYS A 322 23.92 5.78 -28.02
CA LYS A 322 23.21 7.06 -28.05
C LYS A 322 22.55 7.27 -26.69
N PHE A 323 22.93 8.34 -26.00
CA PHE A 323 22.33 8.73 -24.73
C PHE A 323 21.59 10.06 -24.89
N GLU A 324 20.58 10.30 -24.07
CA GLU A 324 20.01 11.64 -23.93
C GLU A 324 21.03 12.58 -23.26
N GLY A 325 21.19 13.80 -23.79
CA GLY A 325 22.16 14.77 -23.29
C GLY A 325 21.99 15.14 -21.82
N SER A 326 20.78 14.97 -21.27
CA SER A 326 20.43 15.21 -19.87
C SER A 326 21.10 14.24 -18.87
N LEU A 327 21.67 13.13 -19.36
CA LEU A 327 22.37 12.11 -18.55
C LEU A 327 23.88 12.40 -18.39
N MET A 328 24.44 13.32 -19.18
CA MET A 328 25.87 13.68 -19.21
C MET A 328 26.21 15.02 -18.55
N GLU A 329 25.21 15.72 -18.01
CA GLU A 329 25.45 16.93 -17.24
C GLU A 329 25.96 16.57 -15.84
N PRO A 330 27.09 17.15 -15.39
CA PRO A 330 27.55 16.97 -14.02
C PRO A 330 26.55 17.61 -13.06
N PHE A 331 26.42 17.03 -11.85
CA PHE A 331 25.68 17.63 -10.75
C PHE A 331 26.17 19.08 -10.55
N ALA A 332 25.30 20.08 -10.75
CA ALA A 332 25.54 21.41 -10.22
C ALA A 332 25.47 21.31 -8.69
N GLY A 333 26.58 20.90 -8.07
CA GLY A 333 26.75 20.95 -6.64
C GLY A 333 26.60 22.39 -6.18
N ARG A 334 25.64 22.63 -5.28
CA ARG A 334 25.56 23.87 -4.49
C ARG A 334 26.93 24.12 -3.84
N GLY A 335 27.65 25.12 -4.34
CA GLY A 335 28.97 25.49 -3.88
C GLY A 335 29.48 26.72 -4.62
N GLY A 336 28.69 27.80 -4.63
CA GLY A 336 29.06 29.05 -5.27
C GLY A 336 28.08 30.16 -4.87
N SER A 337 28.62 31.25 -4.32
CA SER A 337 27.95 32.49 -3.92
C SER A 337 26.84 32.93 -4.90
N ALA A 338 25.72 33.39 -4.33
CA ALA A 338 24.54 33.92 -5.01
C ALA A 338 24.81 35.28 -5.66
N LEU A 339 25.77 35.38 -6.58
CA LEU A 339 26.12 36.65 -7.21
C LEU A 339 26.61 36.49 -8.66
N SER A 340 25.78 35.99 -9.57
CA SER A 340 26.06 36.14 -11.01
C SER A 340 24.86 36.06 -11.95
N TYR A 341 23.62 36.15 -11.44
CA TYR A 341 22.42 36.15 -12.28
C TYR A 341 21.62 37.44 -12.10
N TYR A 342 22.27 38.56 -12.39
CA TYR A 342 21.61 39.75 -12.93
C TYR A 342 22.53 40.28 -14.02
N LYS A 343 22.25 39.86 -15.26
CA LYS A 343 22.62 40.61 -16.45
C LYS A 343 21.30 41.16 -16.95
N ASP A 344 21.19 42.48 -16.82
CA ASP A 344 20.00 43.29 -17.03
C ASP A 344 19.37 43.08 -18.40
N ASP A 345 18.11 42.64 -18.38
CA ASP A 345 17.09 43.02 -19.35
C ASP A 345 15.93 43.59 -18.51
N GLU A 346 15.81 44.90 -18.44
CA GLU A 346 14.58 45.61 -18.77
C GLU A 346 14.70 47.13 -18.52
N THR A 347 14.51 47.86 -19.61
CA THR A 347 13.87 49.17 -19.61
C THR A 347 12.54 49.13 -18.87
N THR A 348 12.53 49.54 -17.60
CA THR A 348 11.34 50.15 -16.97
C THR A 348 11.80 51.18 -15.94
N LYS A 349 11.43 52.44 -16.20
CA LYS A 349 11.64 53.57 -15.30
C LYS A 349 10.71 53.45 -14.09
N GLY A 350 11.25 53.65 -12.90
CA GLY A 350 10.50 53.76 -11.65
C GLY A 350 11.15 52.96 -10.52
N GLY A 351 12.37 53.37 -10.12
CA GLY A 351 13.14 52.70 -9.08
C GLY A 351 12.72 53.12 -7.68
N LEU A 352 12.82 52.16 -6.75
CA LEU A 352 12.62 52.26 -5.30
C LEU A 352 13.37 53.43 -4.63
N THR A 353 14.36 54.02 -5.30
CA THR A 353 15.08 55.23 -4.88
C THR A 353 14.21 56.49 -4.85
N ASP A 354 13.24 56.61 -5.76
CA ASP A 354 12.28 57.75 -5.76
C ASP A 354 11.26 57.63 -4.61
N LEU A 355 10.92 56.40 -4.22
CA LEU A 355 10.03 56.10 -3.09
C LEU A 355 10.69 56.27 -1.72
N ILE A 356 12.02 56.14 -1.65
CA ILE A 356 12.80 56.36 -0.42
C ILE A 356 13.06 57.86 -0.23
N ALA A 357 13.27 58.63 -1.30
CA ALA A 357 13.43 60.08 -1.23
C ALA A 357 12.13 60.78 -0.78
N GLN A 358 10.95 60.32 -1.23
CA GLN A 358 9.66 60.89 -0.80
C GLN A 358 9.31 60.65 0.68
N ASN A 359 9.90 59.64 1.33
CA ASN A 359 9.62 59.34 2.75
C ASN A 359 10.69 59.84 3.73
N MET A 360 11.73 60.54 3.24
CA MET A 360 12.77 61.15 4.08
C MET A 360 12.71 62.69 4.11
N GLU A 361 11.85 63.34 3.31
CA GLU A 361 11.66 64.80 3.36
C GLU A 361 10.51 65.26 4.27
N ASP A 362 9.74 64.34 4.88
CA ASP A 362 8.56 64.67 5.70
C ASP A 362 8.78 64.63 7.23
N GLU A 363 10.03 64.52 7.73
CA GLU A 363 10.31 64.48 9.20
C GLU A 363 11.13 65.66 9.76
N ASP A 364 11.49 66.66 8.97
CA ASP A 364 12.15 67.88 9.47
C ASP A 364 11.47 69.14 8.90
N ASP A 365 10.30 69.53 9.45
CA ASP A 365 9.88 70.93 9.68
C ASP A 365 8.44 70.99 10.28
N GLU A 366 8.36 71.51 11.51
CA GLU A 366 7.21 72.04 12.28
C GLU A 366 6.01 71.15 12.69
#